data_AF-A0A8B9W4M9-F1
#
_entry.id   AF-A0A8B9W4M9-F1
#
_cell.length_a   1.000
_cell.length_b   1.000
_cell.length_c   1.000
_cell.angle_alpha   90.00
_cell.angle_beta   90.00
_cell.angle_gamma   90.00
#
_symmetry.space_group_name_H-M   'P 1'
#
loop_
_entity.id
_entity.type
_entity.pdbx_description
1 polymer ?
#
loop_
_entity_poly.entity_id
_entity_poly.type
_entity_poly.pdbx_seq_one_letter_code
_entity_poly.pdbx_strand_id
1 'polypeptide(L)'
;MDIAEVTEVLEEESLAVSTSSTAEAEFDAVVGSREDMIMDAEFQVLKRNFMDRYYQEFKNTEENKLTYPAIFNKNLSFIEKYIENQLLDGIIPCPNTKHHRRALPEPLRYS
;
A
#
# COMPACT_ATOMS: atom_id res chain seq x y z
N MET A 1 -28.52 -41.55 -17.53
CA MET A 1 -28.80 -40.21 -18.05
C MET A 1 -29.85 -39.54 -17.20
N ASP A 2 -29.50 -38.60 -16.33
CA ASP A 2 -28.61 -38.68 -15.18
C ASP A 2 -29.15 -37.61 -14.22
N ILE A 3 -29.15 -37.93 -12.93
CA ILE A 3 -29.69 -37.10 -11.84
C ILE A 3 -28.62 -36.08 -11.43
N ALA A 4 -28.01 -35.38 -12.40
CA ALA A 4 -26.77 -34.65 -12.18
C ALA A 4 -26.50 -33.55 -13.21
N GLU A 5 -27.48 -32.72 -13.56
CA GLU A 5 -27.17 -31.48 -14.31
C GLU A 5 -28.24 -30.40 -14.17
N VAL A 6 -28.80 -30.24 -12.97
CA VAL A 6 -29.47 -28.97 -12.58
C VAL A 6 -29.02 -28.64 -11.16
N THR A 7 -27.70 -28.73 -10.95
CA THR A 7 -27.01 -28.03 -9.87
C THR A 7 -26.29 -26.85 -10.49
N GLU A 8 -27.02 -26.00 -11.21
CA GLU A 8 -26.55 -24.65 -11.49
C GLU A 8 -26.61 -23.87 -10.17
N VAL A 9 -25.49 -23.94 -9.45
CA VAL A 9 -24.83 -22.82 -8.78
C VAL A 9 -25.79 -21.81 -8.14
N LEU A 10 -26.55 -22.27 -7.16
CA LEU A 10 -27.14 -21.40 -6.13
C LEU A 10 -26.42 -21.67 -4.81
N GLU A 11 -25.08 -21.62 -4.83
CA GLU A 11 -24.36 -21.25 -3.61
C GLU A 11 -24.50 -19.74 -3.50
N GLU A 12 -25.49 -19.33 -2.72
CA GLU A 12 -25.74 -17.93 -2.41
C GLU A 12 -24.45 -17.26 -1.98
N GLU A 13 -23.99 -16.38 -2.86
CA GLU A 13 -23.00 -15.36 -2.59
C GLU A 13 -23.51 -14.60 -1.36
N SER A 14 -22.94 -14.92 -0.19
CA SER A 14 -23.10 -14.14 1.03
C SER A 14 -22.43 -12.79 0.81
N LEU A 15 -23.11 -11.94 0.04
CA LEU A 15 -22.87 -10.53 -0.12
C LEU A 15 -22.97 -9.93 1.29
N ALA A 16 -21.82 -9.70 1.91
CA ALA A 16 -21.67 -8.87 3.09
C ALA A 16 -22.01 -7.41 2.73
N VAL A 17 -23.27 -7.14 2.41
CA VAL A 17 -23.77 -5.88 1.84
C VAL A 17 -23.91 -4.77 2.89
N SER A 18 -23.80 -5.08 4.19
CA SER A 18 -24.12 -4.08 5.23
C SER A 18 -22.91 -3.54 6.00
N THR A 19 -21.68 -3.98 5.71
CA THR A 19 -20.46 -3.44 6.35
C THR A 19 -19.45 -2.84 5.37
N SER A 20 -19.65 -2.97 4.04
CA SER A 20 -18.65 -2.50 3.06
C SER A 20 -18.57 -0.98 3.02
N SER A 21 -19.69 -0.25 3.07
CA SER A 21 -19.70 1.20 2.83
C SER A 21 -18.80 2.00 3.78
N THR A 22 -18.79 1.67 5.08
CA THR A 22 -17.92 2.39 6.03
C THR A 22 -16.45 1.97 5.90
N ALA A 23 -16.18 0.67 5.75
CA ALA A 23 -14.80 0.17 5.65
C ALA A 23 -14.12 0.58 4.33
N GLU A 24 -14.88 0.64 3.24
CA GLU A 24 -14.44 1.11 1.93
C GLU A 24 -14.14 2.61 1.97
N ALA A 25 -15.04 3.43 2.54
CA ALA A 25 -14.80 4.86 2.72
C ALA A 25 -13.58 5.15 3.62
N GLU A 26 -13.36 4.35 4.67
CA GLU A 26 -12.17 4.44 5.52
C GLU A 26 -10.88 4.07 4.75
N PHE A 27 -10.93 3.03 3.91
CA PHE A 27 -9.80 2.65 3.07
C PHE A 27 -9.47 3.74 2.04
N ASP A 28 -10.48 4.26 1.36
CA ASP A 28 -10.34 5.34 0.37
C ASP A 28 -9.75 6.60 1.01
N ALA A 29 -10.19 6.95 2.22
CA ALA A 29 -9.63 8.08 2.96
C ALA A 29 -8.13 7.90 3.26
N VAL A 30 -7.68 6.69 3.61
CA VAL A 30 -6.26 6.37 3.82
C VAL A 30 -5.47 6.38 2.53
N VAL A 31 -6.03 5.86 1.44
CA VAL A 31 -5.40 5.91 0.11
C VAL A 31 -5.23 7.35 -0.32
N GLY A 32 -6.28 8.18 -0.25
CA GLY A 32 -6.21 9.60 -0.58
C GLY A 32 -5.19 10.36 0.26
N SER A 33 -5.16 10.11 1.57
CA SER A 33 -4.15 10.73 2.46
C SER A 33 -2.71 10.33 2.11
N ARG A 34 -2.49 9.10 1.62
CA ARG A 34 -1.17 8.65 1.13
C ARG A 34 -0.82 9.28 -0.22
N GLU A 35 -1.80 9.43 -1.11
CA GLU A 35 -1.59 10.09 -2.41
C GLU A 35 -1.24 11.57 -2.23
N ASP A 36 -1.95 12.29 -1.37
CA ASP A 36 -1.66 13.68 -1.01
C ASP A 36 -0.23 13.83 -0.45
N MET A 37 0.17 12.91 0.43
CA MET A 37 1.52 12.86 0.97
C MET A 37 2.58 12.61 -0.13
N ILE A 38 2.30 11.78 -1.13
CA ILE A 38 3.23 11.53 -2.24
C ILE A 38 3.31 12.76 -3.16
N MET A 39 2.21 13.50 -3.32
CA MET A 39 2.17 14.73 -4.13
C MET A 39 2.74 15.95 -3.41
N ASP A 40 2.92 15.87 -2.09
CA ASP A 40 3.45 16.96 -1.27
C ASP A 40 4.83 17.44 -1.75
N ALA A 41 5.01 18.77 -1.74
CA ALA A 41 6.21 19.41 -2.27
C ALA A 41 7.46 19.07 -1.45
N GLU A 42 7.36 18.94 -0.13
CA GLU A 42 8.47 18.57 0.74
C GLU A 42 8.92 17.13 0.44
N PHE A 43 7.96 16.21 0.34
CA PHE A 43 8.27 14.83 -0.06
C PHE A 43 8.95 14.75 -1.43
N GLN A 44 8.48 15.52 -2.41
CA GLN A 44 9.08 15.55 -3.75
C GLN A 44 10.50 16.12 -3.75
N VAL A 45 10.78 17.14 -2.94
CA VAL A 45 12.14 17.68 -2.76
C VAL A 45 13.04 16.64 -2.11
N LEU A 46 12.58 15.96 -1.06
CA LEU A 46 13.36 14.92 -0.40
C LEU A 46 13.64 13.74 -1.34
N LYS A 47 12.64 13.29 -2.11
CA LYS A 47 12.79 12.22 -3.11
C LYS A 47 13.76 12.62 -4.22
N ARG A 48 13.71 13.87 -4.69
CA ARG A 48 14.69 14.40 -5.67
C ARG A 48 16.09 14.43 -5.10
N ASN A 49 16.28 14.93 -3.87
CA ASN A 49 17.57 14.95 -3.19
C ASN A 49 18.15 13.54 -2.98
N PHE A 50 17.30 12.53 -2.78
CA PHE A 50 17.73 11.13 -2.75
C PHE A 50 18.20 10.67 -4.15
N MET A 51 17.41 10.94 -5.19
CA MET A 51 17.76 10.59 -6.57
C MET A 51 19.08 11.24 -7.02
N ASP A 52 19.29 12.53 -6.73
CA ASP A 52 20.50 13.26 -7.12
C ASP A 52 21.79 12.62 -6.57
N ARG A 53 21.70 11.92 -5.42
CA ARG A 53 22.84 11.21 -4.81
C ARG A 53 23.13 9.86 -5.44
N TYR A 54 22.11 9.18 -5.95
CA TYR A 54 22.22 7.77 -6.34
C TYR A 54 21.99 7.53 -7.84
N TYR A 55 21.52 8.51 -8.62
CA TYR A 55 21.20 8.30 -10.04
C TYR A 55 22.42 7.83 -10.85
N GLN A 56 23.63 8.32 -10.50
CA GLN A 56 24.89 7.92 -11.12
C GLN A 56 25.22 6.44 -10.93
N GLU A 57 24.67 5.82 -9.89
CA GLU A 57 24.83 4.38 -9.69
C GLU A 57 24.01 3.58 -10.69
N PHE A 58 22.90 4.11 -11.20
CA PHE A 58 22.05 3.43 -12.16
C PHE A 58 22.58 3.61 -13.58
N LYS A 59 23.22 2.55 -14.11
CA LYS A 59 23.67 2.51 -15.50
C LYS A 59 22.58 1.91 -16.37
N ASN A 60 22.42 2.44 -17.59
CA ASN A 60 21.52 1.89 -18.60
C ASN A 60 22.19 0.68 -19.29
N THR A 61 22.40 -0.39 -18.54
CA THR A 61 23.00 -1.65 -18.98
C THR A 61 22.12 -2.80 -18.50
N GLU A 62 22.17 -3.94 -19.19
CA GLU A 62 21.42 -5.14 -18.81
C GLU A 62 21.90 -5.76 -17.48
N GLU A 63 23.18 -5.55 -17.13
CA GLU A 63 23.76 -6.04 -15.89
C GLU A 63 23.36 -5.21 -14.67
N ASN A 64 22.87 -5.89 -13.63
CA ASN A 64 22.50 -5.29 -12.36
C ASN A 64 23.70 -5.15 -11.42
N LYS A 65 23.93 -3.97 -10.83
CA LYS A 65 25.02 -3.81 -9.85
C LYS A 65 24.66 -4.43 -8.51
N LEU A 66 25.66 -5.00 -7.85
CA LEU A 66 25.55 -5.50 -6.46
C LEU A 66 25.18 -4.40 -5.44
N THR A 67 25.37 -3.12 -5.79
CA THR A 67 25.02 -1.98 -4.94
C THR A 67 23.53 -1.65 -4.95
N TYR A 68 22.76 -2.11 -5.94
CA TYR A 68 21.34 -1.75 -6.07
C TYR A 68 20.48 -2.20 -4.88
N PRO A 69 20.60 -3.44 -4.34
CA PRO A 69 19.85 -3.84 -3.16
C PRO A 69 20.10 -2.92 -1.96
N ALA A 70 21.34 -2.48 -1.76
CA ALA A 70 21.68 -1.55 -0.68
C ALA A 70 21.05 -0.17 -0.89
N ILE A 71 21.00 0.32 -2.13
CA ILE A 71 20.35 1.59 -2.48
C ILE A 71 18.82 1.47 -2.30
N PHE A 72 18.23 0.35 -2.71
CA PHE A 72 16.81 0.07 -2.54
C PHE A 72 16.41 0.04 -1.07
N ASN A 73 17.15 -0.68 -0.22
CA ASN A 73 16.87 -0.72 1.22
C ASN A 73 16.99 0.67 1.88
N LYS A 74 17.93 1.51 1.43
CA LYS A 74 18.02 2.90 1.88
C LYS A 74 16.81 3.73 1.45
N ASN A 75 16.30 3.51 0.24
CA ASN A 75 15.10 4.18 -0.24
C ASN A 75 13.86 3.75 0.56
N LEU A 76 13.69 2.45 0.78
CA LEU A 76 12.61 1.90 1.60
C LEU A 76 12.63 2.50 3.00
N SER A 77 13.76 2.41 3.71
CA SER A 77 13.88 2.95 5.07
C SER A 77 13.63 4.46 5.12
N PHE A 78 14.02 5.20 4.07
CA PHE A 78 13.74 6.62 3.97
C PHE A 78 12.23 6.91 3.84
N ILE A 79 11.53 6.19 2.95
CA ILE A 79 10.09 6.36 2.73
C ILE A 79 9.30 5.91 3.96
N GLU A 80 9.64 4.77 4.56
CA GLU A 80 8.99 4.24 5.77
C GLU A 80 9.07 5.25 6.92
N LYS A 81 10.27 5.77 7.21
CA LYS A 81 10.45 6.78 8.27
C LYS A 81 9.67 8.06 8.00
N TYR A 82 9.58 8.49 6.76
CA TYR A 82 8.79 9.67 6.40
C TYR A 82 7.31 9.41 6.69
N ILE A 83 6.77 8.28 6.26
CA ILE A 83 5.36 7.90 6.52
C ILE A 83 5.09 7.77 8.03
N GLU A 84 5.99 7.14 8.78
CA GLU A 84 5.88 7.02 10.23
C GLU A 84 5.81 8.39 10.91
N ASN A 85 6.68 9.33 10.52
CA ASN A 85 6.65 10.69 11.05
C ASN A 85 5.32 11.39 10.72
N GLN A 86 4.84 11.31 9.48
CA GLN A 86 3.56 11.90 9.08
C GLN A 86 2.35 11.31 9.84
N LEU A 87 2.42 10.02 10.21
CA LEU A 87 1.43 9.36 11.05
C LEU A 87 1.49 9.85 12.51
N LEU A 88 2.70 10.01 13.06
CA LEU A 88 2.91 10.50 14.43
C LEU A 88 2.49 11.96 14.59
N ASP A 89 2.73 12.78 13.57
CA ASP A 89 2.35 14.19 13.55
C ASP A 89 0.84 14.39 13.35
N GLY A 90 0.08 13.29 13.19
CA GLY A 90 -1.37 13.30 13.02
C GLY A 90 -1.83 13.86 11.68
N ILE A 91 -0.91 14.00 10.73
CA ILE A 91 -1.17 14.54 9.38
C ILE A 91 -1.93 13.51 8.56
N ILE A 92 -1.62 12.22 8.74
CA ILE A 92 -2.36 11.12 8.12
C ILE A 92 -3.37 10.55 9.13
N PRO A 93 -4.68 10.54 8.82
CA PRO A 93 -5.67 9.85 9.63
C PRO A 93 -5.33 8.36 9.73
N CYS A 94 -5.09 7.86 10.95
CA CYS A 94 -4.98 6.42 11.20
C CYS A 94 -6.39 5.84 11.40
N PRO A 95 -6.87 4.90 10.55
CA PRO A 95 -8.05 4.13 10.89
C PRO A 95 -7.71 3.31 12.13
N ASN A 96 -8.51 3.46 13.18
CA ASN A 96 -8.35 2.77 14.45
C ASN A 96 -7.92 1.30 14.23
N THR A 97 -6.73 0.94 14.71
CA THR A 97 -6.02 -0.33 14.41
C THR A 97 -6.77 -1.61 14.81
N LYS A 98 -7.90 -1.47 15.54
CA LYS A 98 -8.82 -2.57 15.89
C LYS A 98 -9.70 -3.03 14.71
N HIS A 99 -9.91 -2.16 13.71
CA HIS A 99 -10.68 -2.47 12.49
C HIS A 99 -9.79 -2.72 11.27
N HIS A 100 -8.59 -2.16 11.21
CA HIS A 100 -7.68 -2.26 10.05
C HIS A 100 -7.26 -3.71 9.72
N ARG A 101 -6.94 -4.53 10.73
CA ARG A 101 -6.69 -5.98 10.52
C ARG A 101 -7.89 -6.75 10.00
N ARG A 102 -9.11 -6.20 10.15
CA ARG A 102 -10.36 -6.78 9.69
C ARG A 102 -10.83 -6.23 8.32
N ALA A 103 -10.15 -5.23 7.79
CA ALA A 103 -10.41 -4.62 6.49
C ALA A 103 -9.38 -5.01 5.41
N LEU A 104 -8.21 -5.53 5.79
CA LEU A 104 -7.26 -6.09 4.83
C LEU A 104 -7.81 -7.37 4.18
N PRO A 105 -7.61 -7.59 2.86
CA PRO A 105 -7.84 -8.89 2.24
C PRO A 105 -7.02 -9.97 2.95
N GLU A 106 -7.58 -11.18 3.11
CA GLU A 106 -6.95 -12.34 3.77
C GLU A 106 -5.44 -12.53 3.51
N PRO A 107 -4.90 -12.39 2.27
CA PRO A 107 -3.47 -12.60 2.04
C PRO A 107 -2.53 -11.61 2.72
N LEU A 108 -3.02 -10.46 3.21
CA LEU A 108 -2.20 -9.40 3.83
C LEU A 108 -2.34 -9.34 5.36
N ARG A 109 -3.11 -10.25 5.98
CA ARG A 109 -3.33 -10.24 7.44
C ARG A 109 -2.23 -10.92 8.25
N TYR A 110 -1.37 -11.70 7.59
CA TYR A 110 -0.38 -12.58 8.24
C TYR A 110 1.07 -12.35 7.78
N SER A 111 1.38 -11.22 7.13
CA SER A 111 2.76 -10.82 6.79
C SER A 111 3.40 -9.97 7.88
#